data_AF-A0A7V6G602-F1
#
_entry.id   AF-A0A7V6G602-F1
#
_cell.length_a   1.000
_cell.length_b   1.000
_cell.length_c   1.000
_cell.angle_alpha   90.00
_cell.angle_beta   90.00
_cell.angle_gamma   90.00
#
_symmetry.space_group_name_H-M   'P 1'
#
loop_
_entity.id
_entity.type
_entity.pdbx_description
1 polymer ?
#
loop_
_entity_poly.entity_id
_entity_poly.type
_entity_poly.pdbx_seq_one_letter_code
_entity_poly.pdbx_strand_id
1 'polypeptide(L)' 'MGNKLRLKEEHIGYLSNQPEQGMGYQIVDITLKNGQLLNDRIVLNSSYLKLNESEQIDLDDIAKIEIKINSENRS' A
#
# COMPACT_ATOMS: atom_id res chain seq x y z
N MET A 1 6.99 -18.79 -0.56
CA MET A 1 6.65 -18.01 0.66
C MET A 1 6.45 -16.58 0.20
N GLY A 2 5.28 -15.99 0.40
CA GLY A 2 4.98 -14.67 -0.17
C GLY A 2 5.85 -13.58 0.48
N ASN A 3 6.59 -12.83 -0.34
CA ASN A 3 7.40 -11.72 0.11
C ASN A 3 6.48 -10.59 0.62
N LYS A 4 6.73 -10.13 1.84
CA LYS A 4 6.02 -9.00 2.45
C LYS A 4 7.06 -7.95 2.82
N LEU A 5 6.79 -6.71 2.47
CA LEU A 5 7.63 -5.58 2.77
C LEU A 5 6.98 -4.77 3.90
N ARG A 6 7.68 -4.60 5.02
CA ARG A 6 7.15 -3.80 6.14
C ARG A 6 7.34 -2.33 5.84
N LEU A 7 6.26 -1.56 5.77
CA LEU A 7 6.28 -0.14 5.46
C LEU A 7 6.99 0.70 6.54
N LYS A 8 7.46 1.90 6.16
CA LYS A 8 8.02 2.89 7.09
C LYS A 8 6.93 3.39 8.04
N GLU A 9 7.31 3.79 9.25
CA GLU A 9 6.36 4.23 10.29
C GLU A 9 5.47 5.40 9.85
N GLU A 10 5.99 6.30 9.02
CA GLU A 10 5.21 7.39 8.41
C GLU A 10 4.03 6.87 7.56
N HIS A 11 4.27 5.82 6.76
CA HIS A 11 3.26 5.21 5.91
C HIS A 11 2.29 4.38 6.74
N ILE A 12 2.78 3.66 7.75
CA ILE A 12 1.95 2.92 8.70
C ILE A 12 1.02 3.87 9.44
N GLY A 13 1.54 4.98 9.93
CA GLY A 13 0.76 6.01 10.62
C GLY A 13 -0.31 6.59 9.70
N TYR A 14 0.04 6.93 8.46
CA TYR A 14 -0.95 7.37 7.46
C TYR A 14 -2.05 6.33 7.24
N LEU A 15 -1.68 5.08 6.94
CA LEU A 15 -2.62 4.01 6.61
C LEU A 15 -3.48 3.57 7.80
N SER A 16 -2.94 3.59 9.02
CA SER A 16 -3.69 3.25 10.24
C SER A 16 -4.78 4.27 10.56
N ASN A 17 -4.67 5.49 10.04
CA ASN A 17 -5.70 6.52 10.15
C ASN A 17 -6.72 6.48 8.99
N GLN A 18 -6.53 5.59 8.01
CA GLN A 18 -7.47 5.42 6.91
C GLN A 18 -8.42 4.24 7.18
N PRO A 19 -9.64 4.27 6.64
CA PRO A 19 -10.56 3.14 6.76
C PRO A 19 -9.95 1.88 6.10
N GLU A 20 -10.18 0.73 6.72
CA GLU A 20 -9.88 -0.56 6.12
C GLU A 20 -10.96 -0.93 5.09
N GLN A 21 -10.56 -1.58 4.00
CA GLN A 21 -11.48 -2.00 2.94
C GLN A 21 -11.98 -3.44 3.12
N GLY A 22 -11.51 -4.11 4.18
CA GLY A 22 -11.92 -5.45 4.58
C GLY A 22 -11.31 -5.83 5.93
N MET A 23 -11.25 -7.14 6.23
CA MET A 23 -10.69 -7.65 7.49
C MET A 23 -9.16 -7.52 7.52
N GLY A 24 -8.63 -6.36 7.90
CA GLY A 24 -7.19 -6.19 8.07
C GLY A 24 -6.42 -5.87 6.78
N TYR A 25 -7.07 -5.38 5.73
CA TYR A 25 -6.38 -4.99 4.50
C TYR A 25 -6.89 -3.69 3.87
N GLN A 26 -5.97 -3.06 3.14
CA GLN A 26 -6.19 -1.83 2.38
C GLN A 26 -5.60 -2.01 0.98
N ILE A 27 -6.32 -1.55 -0.04
CA ILE A 27 -5.82 -1.45 -1.41
C ILE A 27 -5.26 -0.04 -1.57
N VAL A 28 -4.02 0.05 -2.01
CA VAL A 28 -3.28 1.30 -2.14
C VAL A 28 -2.65 1.41 -3.51
N ASP A 29 -2.48 2.63 -3.97
CA ASP A 29 -1.63 2.95 -5.10
C ASP A 29 -0.29 3.49 -4.56
N ILE A 30 0.81 3.00 -5.14
CA ILE A 30 2.17 3.32 -4.69
C ILE A 30 2.91 4.01 -5.82
N THR A 31 3.39 5.22 -5.55
CA THR A 31 4.27 5.94 -6.46
C THR A 31 5.71 5.72 -6.02
N LEU A 32 6.52 5.18 -6.91
CA LEU A 32 7.96 5.02 -6.69
C LEU A 32 8.70 6.31 -7.05
N LYS A 33 9.89 6.51 -6.48
CA LYS A 33 10.78 7.67 -6.72
C LYS A 33 11.18 7.81 -8.19
N ASN A 34 11.21 6.72 -8.95
CA ASN A 34 11.47 6.71 -10.39
C ASN A 34 10.25 7.16 -11.24
N GLY A 35 9.13 7.52 -10.60
CA GLY A 35 7.88 7.92 -11.27
C GLY A 35 6.98 6.75 -11.66
N GLN A 36 7.37 5.51 -11.41
CA GLN A 36 6.55 4.34 -11.67
C GLN A 36 5.38 4.28 -10.68
N LEU A 37 4.17 4.12 -11.21
CA LEU A 37 2.96 3.95 -10.41
C LEU A 37 2.57 2.48 -10.34
N LEU A 38 2.40 1.97 -9.13
CA LEU A 38 1.98 0.62 -8.83
C LEU A 38 0.57 0.65 -8.26
N ASN A 39 -0.41 0.31 -9.08
CA ASN A 39 -1.80 0.34 -8.68
C ASN A 39 -2.26 -0.96 -8.00
N ASP A 40 -3.34 -0.87 -7.24
CA ASP A 40 -4.07 -2.02 -6.67
C ASP A 40 -3.22 -2.92 -5.76
N ARG A 41 -2.34 -2.30 -4.97
CA ARG A 41 -1.44 -3.01 -4.06
C ARG A 41 -2.11 -3.29 -2.73
N ILE A 42 -1.88 -4.50 -2.21
CA ILE A 42 -2.50 -4.92 -0.96
C ILE A 42 -1.54 -4.65 0.19
N VAL A 43 -1.98 -3.82 1.14
CA VAL A 43 -1.34 -3.65 2.45
C VAL A 43 -2.16 -4.38 3.50
N LEU A 44 -1.48 -5.19 4.32
CA LEU A 44 -2.07 -5.95 5.41
C LEU A 44 -1.76 -5.27 6.75
N ASN A 45 -2.79 -5.13 7.60
CA ASN A 45 -2.75 -4.50 8.92
C ASN A 45 -2.06 -3.12 8.89
N SER A 46 -2.32 -2.34 7.84
CA SER A 46 -1.70 -1.04 7.57
C SER A 46 -0.16 -1.02 7.57
N SER A 47 0.48 -2.20 7.54
CA SER A 47 1.91 -2.35 7.86
C SER A 47 2.71 -3.14 6.84
N TYR A 48 2.10 -4.12 6.18
CA TYR A 48 2.83 -5.05 5.31
C TYR A 48 2.31 -4.97 3.88
N LEU A 49 3.11 -4.40 3.00
CA LEU A 49 2.88 -4.44 1.57
C LEU A 49 3.14 -5.86 1.04
N LYS A 50 2.16 -6.43 0.35
CA LYS A 50 2.31 -7.72 -0.33
C LYS A 50 3.04 -7.51 -1.65
N LEU A 51 4.20 -8.16 -1.80
CA LEU A 51 4.97 -8.18 -3.05
C LEU A 51 4.62 -9.43 -3.86
N ASN A 52 4.70 -9.33 -5.19
CA ASN A 52 4.63 -10.49 -6.07
C ASN A 52 5.96 -11.26 -6.05
N GLU A 53 5.95 -12.53 -6.46
CA GLU A 53 7.11 -13.43 -6.33
C GLU A 53 8.36 -12.93 -7.07
N SER A 54 8.18 -12.17 -8.16
CA SER A 54 9.27 -11.61 -8.96
C SER A 54 9.51 -10.11 -8.73
N GLU A 55 8.75 -9.47 -7.83
CA GLU A 55 8.91 -8.03 -7.57
C GLU A 55 9.92 -7.77 -6.46
N GLN A 56 10.95 -6.99 -6.80
CA GLN A 56 11.90 -6.42 -5.85
C GLN A 56 11.68 -4.92 -5.79
N ILE A 57 10.96 -4.48 -4.76
CA ILE A 57 10.73 -3.07 -4.46
C ILE A 57 11.36 -2.84 -3.10
N ASP A 58 12.25 -1.86 -3.00
CA ASP A 58 12.78 -1.42 -1.72
C ASP A 58 11.86 -0.38 -1.08
N LEU A 59 11.87 -0.31 0.25
CA LEU A 59 11.13 0.72 0.98
C LEU A 59 11.64 2.12 0.66
N ASP A 60 12.91 2.24 0.31
CA ASP A 60 13.46 3.53 -0.06
C ASP A 60 13.05 3.96 -1.46
N ASP A 61 12.62 3.06 -2.32
CA ASP A 61 12.09 3.41 -3.64
C ASP A 61 10.67 3.98 -3.57
N ILE A 62 9.96 3.78 -2.46
CA ILE A 62 8.61 4.31 -2.28
C ILE A 62 8.66 5.81 -2.03
N ALA A 63 8.05 6.59 -2.93
CA ALA A 63 7.90 8.03 -2.79
C ALA A 63 6.59 8.39 -2.08
N LYS A 64 5.50 7.69 -2.40
CA LYS A 64 4.17 7.98 -1.86
C LYS A 64 3.29 6.72 -1.85
N ILE A 65 2.41 6.63 -0.85
CA ILE A 65 1.36 5.61 -0.74
C ILE A 65 0.04 6.32 -0.52
N GLU A 66 -0.97 5.95 -1.29
CA GLU A 66 -2.32 6.52 -1.21
C GLU A 66 -3.35 5.41 -1.17
N ILE A 67 -4.33 5.50 -0.26
CA ILE A 67 -5.40 4.51 -0.23
C ILE A 67 -6.28 4.67 -1.46
N LYS A 68 -6.56 3.57 -2.15
CA LYS A 68 -7.43 3.57 -3.32
C LYS A 68 -8.88 3.61 -2.85
N ILE A 69 -9.41 4.81 -2.64
CA ILE A 69 -10.81 5.00 -2.27
C ILE A 69 -11.65 4.70 -3.51
N ASN A 70 -12.29 3.53 -3.56
CA ASN A 70 -13.42 3.34 -4.46
C ASN A 70 -14.49 4.34 -4.03
N SER A 71 -14.63 5.42 -4.79
CA SER A 71 -15.72 6.37 -4.65
C SER A 71 -17.02 5.74 -5.15
N GLU A 72 -17.44 4.63 -4.55
CA GLU A 72 -18.84 4.19 -4.59
C GLU A 72 -19.47 4.66 -3.29
N ASN A 73 -19.98 5.89 -3.29
CA ASN A 73 -21.09 6.39 -2.46
C ASN A 73 -21.09 7.94 -2.53
N ARG A 74 -21.56 8.47 -3.65
CA ARG A 74 -22.42 9.65 -3.61
C ARG A 74 -23.66 9.33 -4.42
N SER A 75 -24.64 8.77 -3.70
CA SER A 75 -26.05 8.77 -4.07
C SER A 75 -26.56 10.20 -4.30
#